data_AF-A0A3P5Y0L1-F1
#
_entry.id   AF-A0A3P5Y0L1-F1
#
_cell.length_a   1.000
_cell.length_b   1.000
_cell.length_c   1.000
_cell.angle_alpha   90.00
_cell.angle_beta   90.00
_cell.angle_gamma   90.00
#
_symmetry.space_group_name_H-M   'P 1'
#
loop_
_entity.id
_entity.type
_entity.pdbx_description
1 polymer ?
#
loop_
_entity_poly.entity_id
_entity_poly.type
_entity_poly.pdbx_seq_one_letter_code
_entity_poly.pdbx_strand_id
1 'polypeptide(L)'
;MAFQIVQKIDGCHTTVFCDRIEEAIDRLGLAVTGVETRTSLRLCLQGKPKLAGFVGPCFGGVTDDGVEIIRYEDTETYRDFSQ
;
A
#
# COMPACT_ATOMS: atom_id res chain seq x y z
N MET A 1 -12.19 -2.08 -4.96
CA MET A 1 -10.83 -1.54 -4.82
C MET A 1 -10.03 -2.57 -4.05
N ALA A 2 -8.82 -2.87 -4.50
CA ALA A 2 -7.94 -3.84 -3.88
C ALA A 2 -6.74 -3.14 -3.25
N PHE A 3 -6.09 -3.82 -2.31
CA PHE A 3 -4.89 -3.33 -1.64
C PHE A 3 -3.75 -4.32 -1.81
N GLN A 4 -2.56 -3.78 -1.96
CA GLN A 4 -1.32 -4.54 -2.10
C GLN A 4 -0.30 -4.05 -1.08
N ILE A 5 0.08 -4.91 -0.14
CA ILE A 5 1.20 -4.66 0.76
C ILE A 5 2.41 -5.42 0.22
N VAL A 6 3.46 -4.69 -0.15
CA VAL A 6 4.71 -5.27 -0.65
C VAL A 6 5.80 -5.00 0.37
N GLN A 7 6.50 -6.05 0.77
CA GLN A 7 7.57 -5.96 1.75
C GLN A 7 8.68 -6.95 1.42
N LYS A 8 9.88 -6.66 1.88
CA LYS A 8 11.01 -7.57 1.73
C LYS A 8 11.16 -8.42 2.97
N ILE A 9 11.16 -9.73 2.80
CA ILE A 9 11.35 -10.72 3.87
C ILE A 9 12.49 -11.62 3.43
N ASP A 10 13.55 -11.71 4.24
CA ASP A 10 14.74 -12.53 3.95
C ASP A 10 15.33 -12.29 2.56
N GLY A 11 15.28 -11.04 2.09
CA GLY A 11 15.81 -10.64 0.77
C GLY A 11 14.84 -10.86 -0.40
N CYS A 12 13.67 -11.47 -0.19
CA CYS A 12 12.66 -11.69 -1.21
C CYS A 12 11.49 -10.71 -1.06
N HIS A 13 11.02 -10.15 -2.18
CA HIS A 13 9.79 -9.36 -2.19
C HIS A 13 8.58 -10.28 -2.01
N THR A 14 7.81 -10.03 -0.96
CA THR A 14 6.56 -10.70 -0.65
C THR A 14 5.40 -9.72 -0.84
N THR A 15 4.32 -10.19 -1.44
CA THR A 15 3.11 -9.39 -1.65
C THR A 15 1.92 -10.01 -0.92
N VAL A 16 1.20 -9.19 -0.16
CA VAL A 16 -0.11 -9.52 0.42
C VAL A 16 -1.19 -8.74 -0.31
N PHE A 17 -2.13 -9.46 -0.92
CA PHE A 17 -3.34 -8.87 -1.52
C PHE A 17 -4.51 -8.96 -0.54
N CYS A 18 -5.29 -7.89 -0.45
CA CYS A 18 -6.52 -7.86 0.36
C CYS A 18 -7.54 -6.86 -0.18
N ASP A 19 -8.82 -7.06 0.14
CA ASP A 19 -9.89 -6.16 -0.28
C ASP A 19 -10.12 -5.02 0.72
N ARG A 20 -9.64 -5.19 1.96
CA ARG A 20 -9.79 -4.24 3.05
C ARG A 20 -8.45 -3.99 3.73
N ILE A 21 -8.01 -2.74 3.72
CA ILE A 21 -6.72 -2.35 4.30
C ILE A 21 -6.66 -2.59 5.80
N GLU A 22 -7.79 -2.46 6.50
CA GLU A 22 -7.90 -2.69 7.94
C GLU A 22 -7.57 -4.15 8.31
N GLU A 23 -7.94 -5.11 7.46
CA GLU A 23 -7.62 -6.53 7.67
C GLU A 23 -6.13 -6.78 7.53
N ALA A 24 -5.46 -6.15 6.56
CA ALA A 24 -4.01 -6.24 6.42
C ALA A 24 -3.28 -5.56 7.59
N ILE A 25 -3.78 -4.40 8.05
CA ILE A 25 -3.22 -3.69 9.21
C ILE A 25 -3.26 -4.58 10.45
N ASP A 26 -4.41 -5.17 10.76
CA ASP A 26 -4.58 -6.04 11.93
C ASP A 26 -3.74 -7.32 11.80
N ARG A 27 -3.84 -8.01 10.66
CA ARG A 27 -3.13 -9.28 10.40
C ARG A 27 -1.61 -9.13 10.45
N LEU A 28 -1.07 -8.03 9.95
CA LEU A 28 0.37 -7.78 9.88
C LEU A 28 0.90 -6.95 11.06
N GLY A 29 0.01 -6.50 11.97
CA GLY A 29 0.39 -5.67 13.12
C GLY A 29 0.97 -4.31 12.72
N LEU A 30 0.44 -3.69 11.64
CA LEU A 30 0.96 -2.43 11.13
C LEU A 30 0.46 -1.24 11.95
N ALA A 31 1.34 -0.28 12.21
CA ALA A 31 0.95 0.95 12.88
C ALA A 31 0.45 2.00 11.87
N VAL A 32 -0.73 2.56 12.12
CA VAL A 32 -1.24 3.70 11.36
C VAL A 32 -0.66 4.99 11.94
N THR A 33 0.00 5.79 11.11
CA THR A 33 0.65 7.06 11.50
C THR A 33 -0.12 8.30 11.09
N GLY A 34 -1.15 8.13 10.27
CA GLY A 34 -2.00 9.23 9.83
C GLY A 34 -2.89 8.82 8.65
N VAL A 35 -3.36 9.83 7.93
CA VAL A 35 -4.24 9.67 6.76
C VAL A 35 -3.71 10.54 5.62
N GLU A 36 -3.89 10.09 4.38
CA GLU A 36 -3.58 10.87 3.19
C GLU A 36 -4.64 11.94 2.93
N THR A 37 -4.25 13.21 3.03
CA THR A 37 -5.16 14.36 2.93
C THR A 37 -4.84 15.26 1.74
N ARG A 38 -3.78 14.97 0.96
CA ARG A 38 -3.42 15.77 -0.21
C ARG A 38 -4.48 15.64 -1.30
N THR A 39 -5.21 16.72 -1.53
CA THR A 39 -6.28 16.81 -2.53
C THR A 39 -5.78 16.80 -3.98
N SER A 40 -4.48 17.00 -4.20
CA SER A 40 -3.83 16.94 -5.51
C SER A 40 -3.55 15.51 -5.98
N LEU A 41 -3.68 14.50 -5.12
CA LEU A 41 -3.52 13.10 -5.49
C LEU A 41 -4.80 12.54 -6.13
N ARG A 42 -4.68 11.36 -6.76
CA ARG A 42 -5.84 10.59 -7.25
C ARG A 42 -6.86 10.39 -6.13
N LEU A 43 -8.14 10.52 -6.46
CA LEU A 43 -9.25 10.45 -5.48
C LEU A 43 -9.23 9.16 -4.65
N CYS A 44 -8.88 8.02 -5.27
CA CYS A 44 -8.80 6.73 -4.58
C CYS A 44 -7.76 6.68 -3.46
N LEU A 45 -6.72 7.51 -3.52
CA LEU A 45 -5.66 7.58 -2.51
C LEU A 45 -6.05 8.47 -1.31
N GLN A 46 -6.99 9.40 -1.51
CA GLN A 46 -7.39 10.34 -0.49
C GLN A 46 -8.18 9.62 0.61
N GLY A 47 -7.92 9.98 1.88
CA GLY A 47 -8.54 9.36 3.03
C GLY A 47 -7.98 7.97 3.39
N LYS A 48 -6.95 7.49 2.70
CA LYS A 48 -6.33 6.19 3.00
C LYS A 48 -5.29 6.31 4.12
N PRO A 49 -5.11 5.25 4.93
CA PRO A 49 -4.18 5.29 6.05
C PRO A 49 -2.74 5.46 5.56
N LYS A 50 -1.93 6.15 6.36
CA LYS A 50 -0.46 6.11 6.25
C LYS A 50 0.05 5.09 7.24
N LEU A 51 0.96 4.23 6.82
CA LEU A 51 1.46 3.10 7.60
C LEU A 51 2.92 3.33 7.98
N ALA A 52 3.28 3.05 9.23
CA ALA A 52 4.66 3.18 9.71
C ALA A 52 5.58 2.23 8.94
N GLY A 53 6.70 2.74 8.41
CA GLY A 53 7.69 1.95 7.68
C GLY A 53 7.37 1.70 6.20
N PHE A 54 6.18 2.12 5.73
CA PHE A 54 5.75 1.94 4.35
C PHE A 54 5.66 3.28 3.61
N VAL A 55 6.03 3.24 2.33
CA VAL A 55 5.75 4.26 1.34
C VAL A 55 4.37 3.97 0.74
N GLY A 56 3.44 4.90 0.92
CA GLY A 56 2.07 4.82 0.44
C GLY A 56 1.16 5.81 1.17
N PRO A 57 -0.13 5.89 0.79
CA PRO A 57 -0.79 5.13 -0.28
C PRO A 57 -0.32 5.53 -1.69
N CYS A 58 0.00 4.56 -2.54
CA CYS A 58 0.39 4.75 -3.94
C CYS A 58 -0.61 4.07 -4.88
N PHE A 59 -0.77 4.59 -6.10
CA PHE A 59 -1.57 3.92 -7.13
C PHE A 59 -0.75 2.77 -7.74
N GLY A 60 -1.20 1.53 -7.51
CA GLY A 60 -0.53 0.30 -7.94
C GLY A 60 -0.98 -0.23 -9.30
N GLY A 61 -1.99 0.39 -9.92
CA GLY A 61 -2.57 -0.04 -11.20
C GLY A 61 -4.06 -0.37 -11.09
N VAL A 62 -4.55 -1.11 -12.07
CA VAL A 62 -5.91 -1.67 -12.12
C VAL A 62 -5.81 -3.18 -12.37
N THR A 63 -6.72 -3.95 -11.78
CA THR A 63 -6.89 -5.37 -12.15
C THR A 63 -7.50 -5.47 -13.56
N ASP A 64 -7.51 -6.68 -14.13
CA ASP A 64 -8.15 -6.96 -15.42
C ASP A 64 -9.66 -6.66 -15.40
N ASP A 65 -10.30 -6.82 -14.24
CA ASP A 65 -11.71 -6.46 -14.00
C ASP A 65 -11.93 -4.94 -13.77
N GLY A 66 -10.89 -4.12 -13.94
CA GLY A 66 -10.96 -2.66 -13.81
C GLY A 66 -10.97 -2.15 -12.37
N VAL A 67 -10.56 -2.97 -11.40
CA VAL A 67 -10.54 -2.57 -9.98
C VAL A 67 -9.22 -1.87 -9.66
N GLU A 68 -9.29 -0.64 -9.16
CA GLU A 68 -8.09 0.09 -8.71
C GLU A 68 -7.36 -0.63 -7.57
N ILE A 69 -6.02 -0.63 -7.64
CA ILE A 69 -5.13 -1.21 -6.65
C ILE A 69 -4.41 -0.07 -5.91
N ILE A 70 -4.53 -0.03 -4.59
CA ILE A 70 -3.73 0.85 -3.73
C ILE A 70 -2.58 0.04 -3.14
N ARG A 71 -1.35 0.51 -3.39
CA ARG A 71 -0.14 -0.16 -2.95
C ARG A 71 0.54 0.57 -1.79
N TYR A 72 1.07 -0.22 -0.87
CA TYR A 72 2.02 0.17 0.16
C TYR A 72 3.27 -0.68 0.00
N GLU A 73 4.43 -0.06 -0.08
CA GLU A 73 5.71 -0.74 -0.24
C GLU A 73 6.55 -0.42 1.00
N ASP A 74 7.18 -1.40 1.65
CA ASP A 74 8.15 -1.06 2.69
C ASP A 74 9.28 -0.21 2.10
N THR A 75 9.98 0.51 2.96
CA THR A 75 10.98 1.49 2.49
C THR A 75 12.08 0.85 1.64
N GLU A 76 12.43 -0.41 1.91
CA GLU A 76 13.45 -1.13 1.13
C GLU A 76 12.94 -1.54 -0.24
N THR A 77 11.75 -2.15 -0.31
CA THR A 77 11.06 -2.52 -1.56
C THR A 77 10.85 -1.30 -2.44
N TYR A 78 10.40 -0.18 -1.86
CA TYR A 78 10.20 1.05 -2.59
C TYR A 78 11.50 1.51 -3.29
N ARG A 79 12.64 1.42 -2.59
CA ARG A 79 13.96 1.78 -3.18
C ARG A 79 14.37 0.82 -4.28
N ASP A 80 14.11 -0.47 -4.11
CA ASP A 80 14.43 -1.49 -5.12
C ASP A 80 13.62 -1.27 -6.42
N PHE A 81 12.37 -0.80 -6.31
CA PHE A 81 11.48 -0.57 -7.44
C PHE A 81 11.56 0.85 -8.03
N SER A 82 12.13 1.83 -7.34
CA SER A 82 12.23 3.22 -7.79
C SER A 82 13.40 3.50 -8.75
N GLN A 83 13.84 2.50 -9.53
CA GLN A 83 14.95 2.59 -10.49
C GLN A 83 14.50 3.12 -11.86
#